data_AF-A0A7M5WUR1-F1
#
_entry.id   AF-A0A7M5WUR1-F1
#
_cell.length_a   1.000
_cell.length_b   1.000
_cell.length_c   1.000
_cell.angle_alpha   90.00
_cell.angle_beta   90.00
_cell.angle_gamma   90.00
#
_symmetry.space_group_name_H-M   'P 1'
#
loop_
_entity.id
_entity.type
_entity.pdbx_description
1 polymer ?
#
loop_
_entity_poly.entity_id
_entity_poly.type
_entity_poly.pdbx_seq_one_letter_code
_entity_poly.pdbx_strand_id
1 'polypeptide(L)'
;MCYAQNEKDFVDLENKFLDLGCPSLTEYYEKNWRPISNEWVKCFKAKSGDFLNSTNNRLESFNSKLKSLLGHRSSLNEFVRGFFTVLSAIRSERDKAAADEFLKSKTLVPENTTVAAIRSHLTSYAADFVCQELAAVSKTVVRNSTNTSCDCCFHQSMRLPCRHIFLTRSLAGLSIYD
;
A
#
# COMPACT_ATOMS: atom_id res chain seq x y z
N MET A 1 -8.28 -12.64 11.96
CA MET A 1 -6.81 -12.54 11.99
C MET A 1 -6.26 -11.55 10.95
N CYS A 2 -6.56 -11.66 9.65
CA CYS A 2 -5.90 -10.85 8.60
C CYS A 2 -5.99 -9.32 8.80
N TYR A 3 -7.13 -8.82 9.28
CA TYR A 3 -7.39 -7.40 9.47
C TYR A 3 -7.04 -6.87 10.87
N ALA A 4 -6.29 -7.65 11.67
CA ALA A 4 -5.88 -7.22 13.00
C ALA A 4 -5.12 -5.89 12.95
N GLN A 5 -5.53 -4.92 13.77
CA GLN A 5 -4.94 -3.57 13.74
C GLN A 5 -3.66 -3.47 14.58
N ASN A 6 -3.52 -4.34 15.56
CA ASN A 6 -2.37 -4.42 16.44
C ASN A 6 -2.10 -5.88 16.82
N GLU A 7 -0.92 -6.12 17.40
CA GLU A 7 -0.46 -7.45 17.76
C GLU A 7 -1.35 -8.14 18.79
N LYS A 8 -1.92 -7.36 19.73
CA LYS A 8 -2.86 -7.89 20.74
C LYS A 8 -4.15 -8.43 20.09
N ASP A 9 -4.76 -7.65 19.21
CA ASP A 9 -5.95 -8.05 18.43
C ASP A 9 -5.66 -9.28 17.56
N PHE A 10 -4.45 -9.40 17.00
CA PHE A 10 -4.03 -10.59 16.28
C PHE A 10 -3.99 -11.83 17.19
N VAL A 11 -3.32 -11.74 18.33
CA VAL A 11 -3.21 -12.84 19.32
C VAL A 11 -4.59 -13.25 19.85
N ASP A 12 -5.47 -12.29 20.14
CA ASP A 12 -6.83 -12.58 20.61
C ASP A 12 -7.65 -13.34 19.55
N LEU A 13 -7.53 -12.98 18.27
CA LEU A 13 -8.20 -13.67 17.17
C LEU A 13 -7.57 -15.02 16.84
N GLU A 14 -6.27 -15.16 17.03
CA GLU A 14 -5.54 -16.42 16.87
C GLU A 14 -5.93 -17.43 17.94
N ASN A 15 -5.98 -17.02 19.21
CA ASN A 15 -6.43 -17.88 20.30
C ASN A 15 -7.86 -18.39 20.04
N LYS A 16 -8.79 -17.50 19.64
CA LYS A 16 -10.15 -17.90 19.26
C LYS A 16 -10.19 -18.90 18.11
N PHE A 17 -9.25 -18.82 17.18
CA PHE A 17 -9.14 -19.76 16.06
C PHE A 17 -8.60 -21.12 16.53
N LEU A 18 -7.59 -21.12 17.41
CA LEU A 18 -7.03 -22.34 17.99
C LEU A 18 -8.02 -23.05 18.91
N ASP A 19 -8.86 -22.30 19.63
CA ASP A 19 -9.92 -22.81 20.51
C ASP A 19 -11.02 -23.58 19.77
N LEU A 20 -11.11 -23.46 18.43
CA LEU A 20 -12.06 -24.25 17.62
C LEU A 20 -11.72 -25.75 17.62
N GLY A 21 -10.51 -26.13 18.05
CA GLY A 21 -10.16 -27.52 18.35
C GLY A 21 -10.13 -28.46 17.13
N CYS A 22 -9.74 -27.96 15.95
CA CYS A 22 -9.62 -28.76 14.73
C CYS A 22 -8.13 -29.10 14.43
N PRO A 23 -7.63 -30.30 14.78
CA PRO A 23 -6.18 -30.57 14.74
C PRO A 23 -5.55 -30.43 13.34
N SER A 24 -6.23 -30.91 12.30
CA SER A 24 -5.72 -30.83 10.92
C SER A 24 -5.63 -29.39 10.42
N LEU A 25 -6.59 -28.55 10.79
CA LEU A 25 -6.58 -27.14 10.43
C LEU A 25 -5.52 -26.37 11.22
N THR A 26 -5.39 -26.66 12.52
CA THR A 26 -4.34 -26.07 13.38
C THR A 26 -2.95 -26.43 12.88
N GLU A 27 -2.69 -27.70 12.56
CA GLU A 27 -1.41 -28.14 12.01
C GLU A 27 -1.09 -27.44 10.69
N TYR A 28 -2.09 -27.34 9.80
CA TYR A 28 -1.92 -26.62 8.53
C TYR A 28 -1.64 -25.13 8.75
N TYR A 29 -2.34 -24.47 9.68
CA TYR A 29 -2.15 -23.07 10.01
C TYR A 29 -0.75 -22.79 10.58
N GLU A 30 -0.34 -23.56 11.59
CA GLU A 30 0.96 -23.40 12.24
C GLU A 30 2.13 -23.66 11.27
N LYS A 31 1.94 -24.59 10.33
CA LYS A 31 2.94 -24.90 9.31
C LYS A 31 3.03 -23.87 8.19
N ASN A 32 1.89 -23.37 7.69
CA ASN A 32 1.85 -22.63 6.42
C ASN A 32 1.51 -21.15 6.57
N TRP A 33 0.74 -20.74 7.59
CA TRP A 33 0.22 -19.38 7.71
C TRP A 33 0.89 -18.59 8.83
N ARG A 34 1.11 -19.23 9.99
CA ARG A 34 1.74 -18.58 11.15
C ARG A 34 3.15 -18.01 10.86
N PRO A 35 4.07 -18.75 10.19
CA PRO A 35 5.43 -18.28 9.98
C PRO A 35 5.52 -17.06 9.05
N ILE A 36 4.56 -16.91 8.15
CA ILE A 36 4.48 -15.84 7.15
C ILE A 36 3.45 -14.75 7.52
N SER A 37 3.12 -14.63 8.81
CA SER A 37 2.13 -13.64 9.30
C SER A 37 2.45 -12.19 8.90
N ASN A 38 3.72 -11.87 8.68
CA ASN A 38 4.19 -10.60 8.14
C ASN A 38 3.76 -10.32 6.68
N GLU A 39 3.29 -11.32 5.93
CA GLU A 39 2.86 -11.17 4.53
C GLU A 39 1.35 -10.92 4.38
N TRP A 40 0.54 -11.38 5.33
CA TRP A 40 -0.92 -11.37 5.22
C TRP A 40 -1.66 -10.69 6.37
N VAL A 41 -1.03 -10.48 7.53
CA VAL A 41 -1.63 -9.77 8.67
C VAL A 41 -1.33 -8.27 8.58
N LYS A 42 -2.38 -7.45 8.55
CA LYS A 42 -2.28 -5.99 8.34
C LYS A 42 -1.26 -5.30 9.26
N CYS A 43 -1.29 -5.55 10.58
CA CYS A 43 -0.38 -4.91 11.52
C CYS A 43 1.09 -5.32 11.36
N PHE A 44 1.36 -6.51 10.81
CA PHE A 44 2.73 -6.97 10.57
C PHE A 44 3.22 -6.56 9.17
N LYS A 45 2.35 -6.59 8.17
CA LYS A 45 2.63 -6.13 6.79
C LYS A 45 3.07 -4.68 6.73
N ALA A 46 2.42 -3.81 7.50
CA ALA A 46 2.75 -2.38 7.50
C ALA A 46 4.24 -2.13 7.78
N LYS A 47 4.85 -2.94 8.65
CA LYS A 47 6.29 -2.85 8.99
C LYS A 47 7.21 -3.08 7.79
N SER A 48 6.74 -3.76 6.74
CA SER A 48 7.51 -4.14 5.55
C SER A 48 7.40 -3.12 4.40
N GLY A 49 6.62 -2.05 4.54
CA GLY A 49 6.40 -1.08 3.46
C GLY A 49 5.45 -1.61 2.37
N ASP A 50 4.24 -2.00 2.77
CA ASP A 50 3.25 -2.61 1.87
C ASP A 50 2.50 -1.59 0.99
N PHE A 51 2.84 -0.30 1.05
CA PHE A 51 2.20 0.79 0.31
C PHE A 51 0.68 0.85 0.50
N LEU A 52 0.20 0.48 1.70
CA LEU A 52 -1.22 0.36 2.04
C LEU A 52 -1.98 -0.62 1.12
N ASN A 53 -1.26 -1.52 0.45
CA ASN A 53 -1.86 -2.47 -0.46
C ASN A 53 -2.57 -3.58 0.34
N SER A 54 -3.89 -3.44 0.39
CA SER A 54 -4.79 -4.32 1.13
C SER A 54 -5.70 -5.14 0.22
N THR A 55 -5.55 -5.01 -1.11
CA THR A 55 -6.43 -5.66 -2.09
C THR A 55 -5.66 -6.53 -3.07
N ASN A 56 -6.32 -7.53 -3.61
CA ASN A 56 -5.82 -8.38 -4.69
C ASN A 56 -6.26 -7.86 -6.08
N ASN A 57 -6.89 -6.68 -6.17
CA ASN A 57 -7.46 -6.10 -7.40
C ASN A 57 -6.49 -6.13 -8.60
N ARG A 58 -5.20 -5.88 -8.35
CA ARG A 58 -4.16 -5.93 -9.40
C ARG A 58 -3.95 -7.35 -9.94
N LEU A 59 -3.93 -8.35 -9.05
CA LEU A 59 -3.80 -9.76 -9.41
C LEU A 59 -5.07 -10.26 -10.11
N GLU A 60 -6.24 -9.87 -9.62
CA GLU A 60 -7.53 -10.25 -10.20
C GLU A 60 -7.72 -9.65 -11.60
N SER A 61 -7.36 -8.38 -11.79
CA SER A 61 -7.37 -7.71 -13.09
C SER A 61 -6.42 -8.39 -14.07
N PHE A 62 -5.20 -8.73 -13.63
CA PHE A 62 -4.24 -9.50 -14.44
C PHE A 62 -4.81 -10.86 -14.86
N ASN A 63 -5.33 -11.63 -13.89
CA ASN A 63 -5.90 -12.95 -14.15
C ASN A 63 -7.11 -12.88 -15.08
N SER A 64 -7.91 -11.82 -14.98
CA SER A 64 -9.05 -11.60 -15.87
C SER A 64 -8.60 -11.34 -17.31
N LYS A 65 -7.58 -10.49 -17.53
CA LYS A 65 -6.99 -10.26 -18.86
C LYS A 65 -6.35 -11.51 -19.45
N LEU A 66 -5.70 -12.30 -18.58
CA LEU A 66 -5.11 -13.57 -18.98
C LEU A 66 -6.19 -14.55 -19.44
N LYS A 67 -7.26 -14.69 -18.66
CA LYS A 67 -8.41 -15.55 -18.99
C LYS A 67 -9.21 -15.06 -20.20
N SER A 68 -9.24 -13.75 -20.50
CA SER A 68 -9.95 -13.25 -21.69
C SER A 68 -9.24 -13.59 -23.00
N LEU A 69 -7.91 -13.75 -22.97
CA LEU A 69 -7.12 -14.08 -24.16
C LEU A 69 -6.83 -15.58 -24.29
N LEU A 70 -6.95 -16.34 -23.18
CA LEU A 70 -6.73 -17.77 -23.17
C LEU A 70 -8.05 -18.52 -23.05
N GLY A 71 -8.36 -19.33 -24.07
CA GLY A 71 -9.48 -20.25 -23.99
C GLY A 71 -9.26 -21.30 -22.91
N HIS A 72 -10.35 -21.86 -22.37
CA HIS A 72 -10.30 -22.89 -21.33
C HIS A 72 -9.50 -24.15 -21.73
N ARG A 73 -9.29 -24.38 -23.04
CA ARG A 73 -8.54 -25.50 -23.62
C ARG A 73 -7.50 -25.04 -24.64
N SER A 74 -6.69 -24.04 -24.29
CA SER A 74 -5.55 -23.64 -25.13
C SER A 74 -4.43 -24.69 -25.07
N SER A 75 -3.82 -24.98 -26.22
CA SER A 75 -2.55 -25.69 -26.27
C SER A 75 -1.44 -24.86 -25.62
N LEU A 76 -0.33 -25.49 -25.23
CA LEU A 76 0.81 -24.77 -24.65
C LEU A 76 1.37 -23.68 -25.59
N ASN A 77 1.38 -23.93 -26.91
CA ASN A 77 1.86 -22.96 -27.89
C ASN A 77 0.96 -21.72 -27.94
N GLU A 78 -0.36 -21.92 -27.97
CA GLU A 78 -1.35 -20.83 -27.91
C GLU A 78 -1.25 -20.08 -26.58
N PHE A 79 -1.06 -20.80 -25.46
CA PHE A 79 -0.83 -20.20 -24.16
C PHE A 79 0.37 -19.25 -24.16
N VAL A 80 1.53 -19.72 -24.62
CA VAL A 80 2.76 -18.92 -24.61
C VAL A 80 2.59 -17.67 -25.47
N ARG A 81 1.99 -17.80 -26.66
CA ARG A 81 1.71 -16.64 -27.54
C ARG A 81 0.77 -15.64 -26.84
N GLY A 82 -0.37 -16.11 -26.33
CA GLY A 82 -1.35 -15.26 -25.65
C GLY A 82 -0.77 -14.59 -24.40
N PHE A 83 0.05 -15.30 -23.64
CA PHE A 83 0.73 -14.76 -22.45
C PHE A 83 1.65 -13.59 -22.80
N PHE A 84 2.49 -13.72 -23.84
CA PHE A 84 3.36 -12.62 -24.27
C PHE A 84 2.58 -11.44 -24.86
N THR A 85 1.42 -11.68 -25.49
CA THR A 85 0.49 -10.62 -25.92
C THR A 85 -0.07 -9.87 -24.71
N VAL A 86 -0.55 -10.57 -23.67
CA VAL A 86 -1.03 -9.97 -22.40
C VAL A 86 0.09 -9.12 -21.77
N LEU A 87 1.30 -9.67 -21.67
CA LEU A 87 2.45 -8.95 -21.10
C LEU A 87 2.79 -7.68 -21.86
N SER A 88 2.78 -7.75 -23.19
CA SER A 88 3.03 -6.58 -24.06
C SER A 88 1.95 -5.52 -23.85
N ALA A 89 0.67 -5.91 -23.85
CA ALA A 89 -0.44 -4.99 -23.62
C ALA A 89 -0.35 -4.28 -22.27
N ILE A 90 -0.04 -5.01 -21.19
CA ILE A 90 0.12 -4.44 -19.85
C ILE A 90 1.29 -3.46 -19.79
N ARG A 91 2.41 -3.76 -20.46
CA ARG A 91 3.55 -2.83 -20.54
C ARG A 91 3.15 -1.55 -21.27
N SER A 92 2.48 -1.66 -22.42
CA SER A 92 1.99 -0.50 -23.17
C SER A 92 1.00 0.35 -22.38
N GLU A 93 0.09 -0.27 -21.63
CA GLU A 93 -0.85 0.45 -20.75
C GLU A 93 -0.10 1.23 -19.65
N ARG A 94 0.91 0.62 -19.02
CA ARG A 94 1.72 1.28 -17.99
C ARG A 94 2.50 2.45 -18.58
N ASP A 95 3.13 2.26 -19.72
CA ASP A 95 3.94 3.29 -20.37
C ASP A 95 3.04 4.46 -20.83
N LYS A 96 1.83 4.16 -21.31
CA LYS A 96 0.79 5.17 -21.57
C LYS A 96 0.40 5.92 -20.30
N ALA A 97 0.13 5.22 -19.19
CA ALA A 97 -0.23 5.86 -17.93
C ALA A 97 0.87 6.79 -17.41
N ALA A 98 2.14 6.40 -17.56
CA ALA A 98 3.28 7.25 -17.22
C ALA A 98 3.38 8.47 -18.15
N ALA A 99 3.19 8.30 -19.47
CA ALA A 99 3.17 9.42 -20.40
C ALA A 99 2.02 10.40 -20.10
N ASP A 100 0.82 9.87 -19.84
CA ASP A 100 -0.36 10.66 -19.49
C ASP A 100 -0.13 11.52 -18.23
N GLU A 101 0.63 11.02 -17.25
CA GLU A 101 1.01 11.78 -16.04
C GLU A 101 1.86 13.02 -16.38
N PHE A 102 2.81 12.91 -17.32
CA PHE A 102 3.64 14.05 -17.73
C PHE A 102 2.89 15.02 -18.67
N LEU A 103 1.96 14.50 -19.48
CA LEU A 103 1.23 15.29 -20.47
C LEU A 103 0.01 16.01 -19.90
N LYS A 104 -0.61 15.47 -18.83
CA LYS A 104 -1.72 16.14 -18.16
C LYS A 104 -1.21 17.41 -17.49
N SER A 105 -1.76 18.56 -17.91
CA SER A 105 -1.51 19.84 -17.26
C SER A 105 -1.84 19.71 -15.76
N LYS A 106 -0.84 20.01 -14.91
CA LYS A 106 -1.05 20.06 -13.47
C LYS A 106 -2.11 21.12 -13.20
N THR A 107 -3.12 20.79 -12.39
CA THR A 107 -4.08 21.80 -11.89
C THR A 107 -3.30 23.00 -11.37
N LEU A 108 -3.70 24.21 -11.76
CA LEU A 108 -3.11 25.46 -11.27
C LEU A 108 -3.31 25.55 -9.75
N VAL A 109 -2.37 24.98 -8.99
CA VAL A 109 -2.24 25.22 -7.56
C VAL A 109 -1.49 26.55 -7.43
N PRO A 110 -1.93 27.49 -6.58
CA PRO A 110 -1.17 28.69 -6.30
C PRO A 110 0.28 28.31 -5.92
N GLU A 111 1.25 28.83 -6.67
CA GLU A 111 2.66 28.40 -6.62
C GLU A 111 3.29 28.52 -5.23
N ASN A 112 2.77 29.42 -4.37
CA ASN A 112 3.31 29.72 -3.05
C ASN A 112 2.70 28.89 -1.91
N THR A 113 2.13 27.72 -2.19
CA THR A 113 1.57 26.84 -1.14
C THR A 113 2.48 25.66 -0.86
N THR A 114 2.52 25.19 0.40
CA THR A 114 3.22 23.94 0.78
C THR A 114 2.79 22.75 -0.09
N VAL A 115 1.52 22.75 -0.52
CA VAL A 115 0.95 21.73 -1.43
C VAL A 115 1.61 21.78 -2.82
N ALA A 116 1.85 22.97 -3.38
CA ALA A 116 2.54 23.12 -4.65
C ALA A 116 3.97 22.56 -4.59
N ALA A 117 4.69 22.85 -3.50
CA ALA A 117 6.03 22.32 -3.26
C ALA A 117 6.02 20.77 -3.09
N ILE A 118 5.07 20.20 -2.35
CA ILE A 118 4.95 18.73 -2.25
C ILE A 118 4.74 18.10 -3.64
N ARG A 119 3.91 18.71 -4.48
CA ARG A 119 3.61 18.25 -5.85
C ARG A 119 4.74 18.51 -6.86
N SER A 120 5.77 19.29 -6.52
CA SER A 120 6.96 19.43 -7.36
C SER A 120 8.01 18.36 -7.07
N HIS A 121 8.05 17.81 -5.86
CA HIS A 121 9.04 16.81 -5.45
C HIS A 121 8.54 15.36 -5.51
N LEU A 122 7.23 15.14 -5.53
CA LEU A 122 6.62 13.81 -5.55
C LEU A 122 5.84 13.54 -6.83
N THR A 123 5.62 12.25 -7.14
CA THR A 123 4.62 11.84 -8.13
C THR A 123 3.22 12.26 -7.66
N SER A 124 2.26 12.48 -8.57
CA SER A 124 0.89 12.86 -8.17
C SER A 124 0.30 11.88 -7.16
N TYR A 125 0.52 10.57 -7.39
CA TYR A 125 0.14 9.50 -6.48
C TYR A 125 0.67 9.71 -5.05
N ALA A 126 1.98 9.88 -4.86
CA ALA A 126 2.56 10.06 -3.53
C ALA A 126 2.18 11.42 -2.92
N ALA A 127 2.11 12.48 -3.75
CA ALA A 127 1.73 13.81 -3.32
C ALA A 127 0.32 13.84 -2.73
N ASP A 128 -0.64 13.13 -3.32
CA ASP A 128 -2.02 13.10 -2.83
C ASP A 128 -2.11 12.51 -1.42
N PHE A 129 -1.37 11.43 -1.12
CA PHE A 129 -1.29 10.88 0.23
C PHE A 129 -0.67 11.87 1.22
N VAL A 130 0.45 12.50 0.85
CA VAL A 130 1.12 13.46 1.74
C VAL A 130 0.24 14.69 1.99
N CYS A 131 -0.47 15.18 0.98
CA CYS A 131 -1.40 16.30 1.11
C CYS A 131 -2.59 15.94 2.02
N GLN A 132 -3.11 14.71 1.94
CA GLN A 132 -4.15 14.22 2.86
C GLN A 132 -3.65 14.15 4.30
N GLU A 133 -2.43 13.63 4.53
CA GLU A 133 -1.81 13.61 5.86
C GLU A 133 -1.61 15.02 6.41
N LEU A 134 -1.16 15.96 5.57
CA LEU A 134 -0.97 17.36 5.94
C LEU A 134 -2.29 18.03 6.34
N ALA A 135 -3.37 17.80 5.57
CA ALA A 135 -4.70 18.34 5.89
C ALA A 135 -5.27 17.77 7.20
N ALA A 136 -4.83 16.58 7.61
CA ALA A 136 -5.29 15.91 8.82
C ALA A 136 -4.51 16.29 10.09
N VAL A 137 -3.46 17.12 9.99
CA VAL A 137 -2.60 17.51 11.14
C VAL A 137 -3.40 18.15 12.27
N SER A 138 -4.37 19.02 11.94
CA SER A 138 -5.21 19.71 12.93
C SER A 138 -6.05 18.79 13.82
N LYS A 139 -6.31 17.56 13.37
CA LYS A 139 -7.09 16.53 14.09
C LYS A 139 -6.21 15.45 14.70
N THR A 140 -4.89 15.62 14.65
CA THR A 140 -3.92 14.60 15.06
C THR A 140 -3.52 14.79 16.52
N VAL A 141 -3.43 13.68 17.26
CA VAL A 141 -2.90 13.66 18.62
C VAL A 141 -1.39 13.40 18.57
N VAL A 142 -0.65 14.01 19.49
CA VAL A 142 0.78 13.77 19.64
C VAL A 142 1.04 12.28 19.89
N ARG A 143 1.95 11.72 19.11
CA ARG A 143 2.46 10.35 19.24
C ARG A 143 3.98 10.43 19.42
N ASN A 144 4.59 9.36 19.92
CA ASN A 144 6.05 9.24 19.94
C ASN A 144 6.59 9.14 18.51
N SER A 145 6.82 10.28 17.87
CA SER A 145 7.43 10.44 16.55
C SER A 145 8.57 11.45 16.62
N THR A 146 9.57 11.25 15.76
CA THR A 146 10.63 12.23 15.52
C THR A 146 10.27 13.12 14.32
N ASN A 147 11.16 14.06 13.99
CA ASN A 147 10.99 14.93 12.82
C ASN A 147 11.11 14.21 11.47
N THR A 148 11.49 12.93 11.47
CA THR A 148 11.73 12.13 10.25
C THR A 148 11.16 10.71 10.30
N SER A 149 10.76 10.22 11.48
CA SER A 149 10.33 8.84 11.67
C SER A 149 9.12 8.73 12.59
N CYS A 150 8.24 7.80 12.30
CA CYS A 150 7.06 7.49 13.11
C CYS A 150 6.73 6.00 13.06
N ASP A 151 6.24 5.46 14.16
CA ASP A 151 5.79 4.06 14.26
C ASP A 151 4.34 3.85 13.79
N CYS A 152 3.68 4.89 13.26
CA CYS A 152 2.32 4.76 12.77
C CYS A 152 2.25 3.91 11.49
N CYS A 153 1.11 3.24 11.31
CA CYS A 153 0.85 2.35 10.17
C CYS A 153 1.09 3.06 8.83
N PHE A 154 0.64 4.31 8.67
CA PHE A 154 0.86 5.07 7.43
C PHE A 154 2.36 5.22 7.10
N HIS A 155 3.19 5.67 8.05
CA HIS A 155 4.61 5.87 7.79
C HIS A 155 5.34 4.56 7.55
N GLN A 156 5.00 3.51 8.30
CA GLN A 156 5.58 2.19 8.11
C GLN A 156 5.23 1.61 6.73
N SER A 157 3.97 1.74 6.30
CA SER A 157 3.46 1.23 5.03
C SER A 157 3.93 2.03 3.82
N MET A 158 3.75 3.36 3.83
CA MET A 158 4.02 4.21 2.68
C MET A 158 5.47 4.70 2.61
N ARG A 159 6.19 4.69 3.74
CA ARG A 159 7.51 5.35 3.88
C ARG A 159 7.49 6.84 3.52
N LEU A 160 6.33 7.46 3.64
CA LEU A 160 6.10 8.88 3.41
C LEU A 160 5.95 9.62 4.75
N PRO A 161 6.17 10.96 4.77
CA PRO A 161 5.84 11.78 5.94
C PRO A 161 4.36 11.62 6.32
N CYS A 162 4.11 11.32 7.59
CA CYS A 162 2.76 11.19 8.14
C CYS A 162 2.34 12.45 8.90
N ARG A 163 1.05 12.57 9.21
CA ARG A 163 0.49 13.66 10.01
C ARG A 163 1.17 13.85 11.38
N HIS A 164 1.69 12.79 11.99
CA HIS A 164 2.43 12.88 13.26
C HIS A 164 3.80 13.55 13.08
N ILE A 165 4.52 13.23 12.00
CA ILE A 165 5.80 13.87 11.68
C ILE A 165 5.57 15.36 11.42
N PHE A 166 4.53 15.72 10.67
CA PHE A 166 4.18 17.12 10.44
C PHE A 166 3.81 17.86 11.72
N LEU A 167 3.05 17.23 12.62
CA LEU A 167 2.75 17.81 13.93
C LEU A 167 4.02 18.03 14.76
N THR A 168 4.91 17.04 14.85
CA THR A 168 6.19 17.17 15.58
C THR A 168 7.04 18.32 15.04
N ARG A 169 7.16 18.42 13.70
CA ARG A 169 7.91 19.52 13.06
C ARG A 169 7.28 20.88 13.32
N SER A 170 5.96 20.98 13.25
CA SER A 170 5.23 22.21 13.56
C SER A 170 5.43 22.66 15.01
N LEU A 171 5.44 21.73 15.97
CA LEU A 171 5.69 22.03 17.39
C LEU A 171 7.14 22.46 17.64
N ALA A 172 8.08 21.93 16.86
CA ALA A 172 9.50 22.29 16.92
C ALA A 172 9.85 23.59 16.15
N GLY A 173 8.88 24.23 15.49
CA GLY A 173 9.13 25.41 14.65
C GLY A 173 9.97 25.13 13.40
N LEU A 174 10.03 23.87 12.97
CA LEU A 174 10.76 23.45 11.78
C LEU A 174 9.90 23.64 10.52
N SER A 175 10.56 23.86 9.38
CA SER A 175 9.89 23.84 8.08
C SER A 175 9.17 22.50 7.88
N ILE A 176 8.09 22.46 7.10
CA ILE A 176 7.38 21.20 6.77
C ILE A 176 8.22 20.34 5.79
N TYR A 177 9.22 20.94 5.16
CA TYR A 177 10.15 20.35 4.21
C TYR A 177 11.59 20.81 4.51
N ASP A 178 12.58 19.94 4.28
CA ASP A 178 14.00 20.30 4.21
C ASP A 178 14.50 20.03 2.78
#